data_AF-A0A941Y7Q6-F1
#
_entry.id   AF-A0A941Y7Q6-F1
#
_cell.length_a   1.000
_cell.length_b   1.000
_cell.length_c   1.000
_cell.angle_alpha   90.00
_cell.angle_beta   90.00
_cell.angle_gamma   90.00
#
_symmetry.space_group_name_H-M   'P 1'
#
loop_
_entity.id
_entity.type
_entity.pdbx_description
1 polymer ?
#
loop_
_entity_poly.entity_id
_entity_poly.type
_entity_poly.pdbx_seq_one_letter_code
_entity_poly.pdbx_strand_id
1 'polypeptide(L)'
;MTYPLDDFWANVDAALTRCAEATTVEDVITILNEHFNPSSGAAFFGGSGGDTQLLDKLYWDRADNTWRVVRYDAPYYWCLADTNGDLLTYIEGDVYRGNTMTD
;
A
#
# COMPACT_ATOMS: atom_id res chain seq x y z
N MET A 1 -16.27 -17.74 13.56
CA MET A 1 -15.75 -18.05 12.22
C MET A 1 -14.29 -17.62 12.24
N THR A 2 -13.38 -18.54 12.58
CA THR A 2 -11.94 -18.30 12.52
C THR A 2 -11.54 -18.49 11.07
N TYR A 3 -11.27 -17.40 10.36
CA TYR A 3 -10.47 -17.49 9.15
C TYR A 3 -9.12 -18.12 9.56
N PRO A 4 -8.65 -19.19 8.91
CA PRO A 4 -7.31 -19.69 9.17
C PRO A 4 -6.34 -18.53 8.99
N LEU A 5 -5.51 -18.28 10.01
CA LEU A 5 -4.49 -17.22 9.95
C LEU A 5 -3.61 -17.36 8.69
N ASP A 6 -3.44 -18.60 8.22
CA ASP A 6 -2.73 -18.95 6.99
C ASP A 6 -3.41 -18.39 5.72
N ASP A 7 -4.74 -18.44 5.63
CA ASP A 7 -5.48 -17.89 4.47
C ASP A 7 -5.36 -16.36 4.42
N PHE A 8 -5.32 -15.72 5.59
CA PHE A 8 -5.12 -14.28 5.69
C PHE A 8 -3.74 -13.87 5.19
N TRP A 9 -2.67 -14.52 5.67
CA TRP A 9 -1.32 -14.18 5.23
C TRP A 9 -1.08 -14.53 3.77
N ALA A 10 -1.65 -15.63 3.26
CA ALA A 10 -1.63 -15.93 1.83
C ALA A 10 -2.30 -14.84 0.99
N ASN A 11 -3.39 -14.24 1.48
CA ASN A 11 -4.05 -13.11 0.82
C ASN A 11 -3.19 -11.83 0.87
N VAL A 12 -2.48 -11.58 1.98
CA VAL A 12 -1.50 -10.49 2.10
C VAL A 12 -0.38 -10.64 1.08
N ASP A 13 0.21 -11.84 0.97
CA ASP A 13 1.28 -12.11 0.01
C ASP A 13 0.82 -11.94 -1.44
N ALA A 14 -0.41 -12.37 -1.75
CA ALA A 14 -1.01 -12.18 -3.07
C ALA A 14 -1.20 -10.69 -3.41
N ALA A 15 -1.68 -9.89 -2.46
CA ALA A 15 -1.83 -8.46 -2.63
C ALA A 15 -0.48 -7.77 -2.86
N LEU A 16 0.54 -8.08 -2.04
CA LEU A 16 1.89 -7.52 -2.15
C LEU A 16 2.57 -7.90 -3.48
N THR A 17 2.40 -9.15 -3.93
CA THR A 17 2.92 -9.61 -5.23
C THR A 17 2.33 -8.79 -6.37
N ARG A 18 1.05 -8.45 -6.32
CA ARG A 18 0.41 -7.63 -7.35
C ARG A 18 0.77 -6.15 -7.24
N CYS A 19 0.86 -5.61 -6.02
CA CYS A 19 1.29 -4.23 -5.80
C CYS A 19 2.74 -3.99 -6.28
N ALA A 20 3.60 -5.01 -6.30
CA ALA A 20 4.96 -4.90 -6.85
C ALA A 20 4.98 -4.53 -8.35
N GLU A 21 3.89 -4.80 -9.07
CA GLU A 21 3.73 -4.45 -10.49
C GLU A 21 2.92 -3.16 -10.70
N ALA A 22 2.30 -2.61 -9.64
CA ALA A 22 1.44 -1.42 -9.74
C ALA A 22 2.26 -0.18 -10.12
N THR A 23 1.78 0.57 -11.11
CA THR A 23 2.50 1.76 -11.61
C THR A 23 1.80 3.08 -11.34
N THR A 24 0.54 3.01 -10.90
CA THR A 24 -0.28 4.18 -10.60
C THR A 24 -0.95 4.06 -9.23
N VAL A 25 -1.38 5.19 -8.68
CA VAL A 25 -2.21 5.24 -7.45
C VAL A 25 -3.46 4.36 -7.58
N GLU A 26 -4.12 4.42 -8.73
CA GLU A 26 -5.36 3.65 -8.97
C GLU A 26 -5.11 2.14 -9.08
N ASP A 27 -3.97 1.70 -9.60
CA ASP A 27 -3.60 0.28 -9.60
C ASP A 27 -3.52 -0.25 -8.17
N VAL A 28 -2.83 0.47 -7.27
CA VAL A 28 -2.67 0.07 -5.87
C VAL A 28 -4.02 -0.01 -5.17
N ILE A 29 -4.86 1.02 -5.32
CA ILE A 29 -6.19 1.06 -4.72
C ILE A 29 -7.06 -0.10 -5.23
N THR A 30 -7.06 -0.34 -6.54
CA THR A 30 -7.84 -1.43 -7.16
C THR A 30 -7.39 -2.79 -6.63
N ILE A 31 -6.08 -3.06 -6.64
CA ILE A 31 -5.51 -4.31 -6.13
C ILE A 31 -5.89 -4.51 -4.66
N LEU A 32 -5.66 -3.51 -3.81
CA LEU A 32 -5.97 -3.65 -2.38
C LEU A 32 -7.46 -3.90 -2.12
N ASN A 33 -8.36 -3.26 -2.87
CA ASN A 33 -9.80 -3.46 -2.74
C ASN A 33 -10.30 -4.83 -3.23
N GLU A 34 -9.52 -5.54 -4.06
CA GLU A 34 -9.80 -6.93 -4.41
C GLU A 34 -9.41 -7.91 -3.30
N HIS A 35 -8.50 -7.50 -2.40
CA HIS A 35 -7.95 -8.33 -1.33
C HIS A 35 -8.49 -7.98 0.07
N PHE A 36 -8.86 -6.73 0.32
CA PHE A 36 -9.28 -6.24 1.64
C PHE A 36 -10.49 -5.31 1.51
N ASN A 37 -11.37 -5.34 2.50
CA ASN A 37 -12.40 -4.32 2.62
C ASN A 37 -11.75 -2.99 3.05
N PRO A 38 -12.09 -1.84 2.43
CA PRO A 38 -11.64 -0.53 2.88
C PRO A 38 -12.04 -0.26 4.34
N SER A 39 -11.25 0.59 5.01
CA SER A 39 -11.56 1.15 6.33
C SER A 39 -11.99 2.61 6.19
N SER A 40 -11.08 3.57 6.40
CA SER A 40 -11.34 5.01 6.37
C SER A 40 -10.82 5.67 5.10
N GLY A 41 -9.88 5.01 4.40
CA GLY A 41 -9.32 5.44 3.13
C GLY A 41 -10.08 4.97 1.89
N ALA A 42 -9.45 5.17 0.73
CA ALA A 42 -9.89 4.64 -0.55
C ALA A 42 -9.64 3.13 -0.69
N ALA A 43 -8.68 2.60 0.07
CA ALA A 43 -8.37 1.19 0.22
C ALA A 43 -7.73 0.93 1.59
N PHE A 44 -7.50 -0.34 1.90
CA PHE A 44 -6.86 -0.77 3.15
C PHE A 44 -5.84 -1.89 2.87
N PHE A 45 -4.70 -1.84 3.54
CA PHE A 45 -3.71 -2.91 3.56
C PHE A 45 -3.65 -3.54 4.96
N GLY A 46 -4.23 -4.74 5.08
CA GLY A 46 -4.30 -5.45 6.36
C GLY A 46 -2.98 -6.08 6.83
N GLY A 47 -1.97 -6.14 5.97
CA GLY A 47 -0.70 -6.85 6.23
C GLY A 47 0.34 -6.05 7.04
N SER A 48 -0.02 -4.89 7.62
CA SER A 48 0.94 -3.99 8.30
C SER A 48 1.67 -4.63 9.49
N GLY A 49 1.12 -5.69 10.10
CA GLY A 49 1.76 -6.47 11.15
C GLY A 49 2.71 -7.58 10.69
N GLY A 50 2.90 -7.77 9.38
CA GLY A 50 3.79 -8.78 8.82
C GLY A 50 5.22 -8.28 8.57
N ASP A 51 6.10 -9.18 8.13
CA ASP A 51 7.51 -8.84 7.87
C ASP A 51 7.69 -7.99 6.61
N THR A 52 6.83 -8.19 5.59
CA THR A 52 6.88 -7.45 4.33
C THR A 52 5.81 -6.37 4.30
N GLN A 53 6.21 -5.13 4.02
CA GLN A 53 5.36 -3.96 4.03
C GLN A 53 4.99 -3.52 2.61
N LEU A 54 3.87 -2.81 2.48
CA LEU A 54 3.44 -2.24 1.19
C LEU A 54 4.51 -1.30 0.59
N LEU A 55 5.17 -0.51 1.44
CA LEU A 55 6.24 0.40 1.02
C LEU A 55 7.43 -0.35 0.41
N ASP A 56 7.73 -1.57 0.88
CA ASP A 56 8.82 -2.37 0.34
C ASP A 56 8.57 -2.68 -1.13
N LYS A 57 7.35 -3.09 -1.48
CA LYS A 57 6.98 -3.45 -2.85
C LYS A 57 6.81 -2.27 -3.79
N LEU A 58 6.36 -1.12 -3.28
CA LEU A 58 6.18 0.06 -4.12
C LEU A 58 7.48 0.82 -4.32
N TYR A 59 8.38 0.83 -3.33
CA TYR A 59 9.55 1.70 -3.35
C TYR A 59 10.87 0.95 -3.15
N TRP A 60 11.09 0.29 -2.00
CA TRP A 60 12.42 -0.21 -1.64
C TRP A 60 12.93 -1.34 -2.55
N ASP A 61 12.04 -2.23 -2.99
CA ASP A 61 12.36 -3.36 -3.85
C ASP A 61 12.38 -2.99 -5.35
N ARG A 62 11.97 -1.76 -5.71
CA ARG A 62 11.87 -1.34 -7.13
C ARG A 62 13.11 -0.59 -7.60
N ALA A 63 13.57 -0.95 -8.81
CA ALA A 63 14.75 -0.34 -9.44
C ALA A 63 14.44 0.74 -10.50
N ASP A 64 13.18 0.87 -10.90
CA ASP A 64 12.73 1.65 -12.06
C ASP A 64 12.28 3.09 -11.73
N ASN A 65 12.33 3.48 -10.46
CA ASN A 65 11.85 4.79 -9.96
C ASN A 65 10.39 5.10 -10.33
N THR A 66 9.53 4.08 -10.51
CA THR A 66 8.11 4.29 -10.77
C THR A 66 7.42 5.05 -9.64
N TRP A 67 7.86 4.81 -8.40
CA TRP A 67 7.38 5.52 -7.23
C TRP A 67 8.47 6.38 -6.63
N ARG A 68 8.11 7.57 -6.19
CA ARG A 68 9.00 8.50 -5.50
C ARG A 68 8.46 8.81 -4.11
N VAL A 69 9.33 8.77 -3.10
CA VAL A 69 8.99 9.26 -1.76
C VAL A 69 8.76 10.77 -1.79
N VAL A 70 7.57 11.19 -1.37
CA VAL A 70 7.21 12.60 -1.15
C VAL A 70 7.47 12.98 0.30
N ARG A 71 7.04 12.11 1.24
CA ARG A 71 7.29 12.25 2.67
C ARG A 71 7.35 10.86 3.30
N TYR A 72 8.22 10.69 4.29
CA TYR A 72 8.34 9.48 5.08
C TYR A 72 8.64 9.85 6.53
N ASP A 73 7.68 9.60 7.42
CA ASP A 73 7.81 9.89 8.85
C ASP A 73 8.00 8.60 9.65
N ALA A 74 7.32 7.53 9.25
CA ALA A 74 7.42 6.20 9.86
C ALA A 74 7.00 5.10 8.86
N PRO A 75 7.30 3.81 9.13
CA PRO A 75 6.84 2.70 8.29
C PRO A 75 5.31 2.63 8.13
N TYR A 76 4.58 3.12 9.13
CA TYR A 76 3.11 3.21 9.13
C TYR A 76 2.57 4.57 8.67
N TYR A 77 3.42 5.51 8.25
CA TYR A 77 3.02 6.88 7.93
C TYR A 77 3.94 7.53 6.87
N TRP A 78 3.50 7.50 5.61
CA TRP A 78 4.27 7.97 4.46
C TRP A 78 3.39 8.36 3.25
N CYS A 79 3.98 9.11 2.32
CA CYS A 79 3.36 9.49 1.04
C CYS A 79 4.33 9.24 -0.13
N LEU A 80 3.82 8.58 -1.16
CA LEU A 80 4.51 8.38 -2.45
C LEU A 80 3.83 9.19 -3.56
N ALA A 81 4.57 9.44 -4.63
CA ALA A 81 4.06 9.90 -5.92
C ALA A 81 4.33 8.84 -6.99
N ASP A 82 3.37 8.61 -7.87
CA ASP A 82 3.60 7.86 -9.11
C ASP A 82 4.25 8.75 -10.20
N THR A 83 4.48 8.19 -11.38
CA THR A 83 5.12 8.90 -12.50
C THR A 83 4.24 9.97 -13.15
N ASN A 84 2.92 9.91 -12.95
CA ASN A 84 1.98 10.95 -13.39
C ASN A 84 1.96 12.14 -12.42
N GLY A 85 2.52 11.95 -11.21
CA GLY A 85 2.50 12.93 -10.13
C GLY A 85 1.30 12.79 -9.19
N ASP A 86 0.48 11.74 -9.37
CA ASP A 86 -0.60 11.44 -8.44
C ASP A 86 -0.01 10.91 -7.12
N LEU A 87 -0.67 11.25 -6.01
CA LEU A 87 -0.14 11.00 -4.68
C LEU A 87 -0.92 9.90 -3.97
N LEU A 88 -0.18 9.05 -3.26
CA LEU A 88 -0.68 7.96 -2.42
C LEU A 88 -0.19 8.17 -0.99
N THR A 89 -1.10 8.38 -0.05
CA THR A 89 -0.76 8.43 1.38
C THR A 89 -1.15 7.13 2.06
N TYR A 90 -0.26 6.61 2.89
CA TYR A 90 -0.49 5.45 3.75
C TYR A 90 -0.42 5.86 5.22
N ILE A 91 -1.47 5.50 5.99
CA ILE A 91 -1.59 5.79 7.42
C ILE A 91 -2.15 4.55 8.12
N GLU A 92 -1.31 3.84 8.88
CA GLU A 92 -1.72 2.72 9.74
C GLU A 92 -2.58 1.64 9.04
N GLY A 93 -2.31 1.39 7.76
CA GLY A 93 -3.07 0.44 6.94
C GLY A 93 -4.05 1.10 5.97
N ASP A 94 -4.57 2.28 6.29
CA ASP A 94 -5.44 3.03 5.39
C ASP A 94 -4.64 3.68 4.26
N VAL A 95 -5.21 3.61 3.04
CA VAL A 95 -4.62 4.16 1.82
C VAL A 95 -5.52 5.25 1.25
N TYR A 96 -4.96 6.44 1.02
CA TYR A 96 -5.66 7.62 0.54
C TYR A 96 -5.09 8.11 -0.79
N ARG A 97 -5.96 8.73 -1.59
CA ARG A 97 -5.53 9.58 -2.71
C ARG A 97 -5.09 10.94 -2.17
N GLY A 98 -4.08 11.53 -2.80
CA GLY A 98 -3.53 12.82 -2.38
C GLY A 98 -2.52 12.69 -1.24
N ASN A 99 -1.90 13.82 -0.87
CA ASN A 99 -1.14 13.93 0.37
C ASN A 99 -2.10 14.31 1.51
N THR A 100 -2.41 13.36 2.38
CA THR A 100 -3.25 13.57 3.57
C THR A 100 -2.45 13.61 4.86
N MET A 101 -1.12 13.56 4.77
CA MET A 101 -0.25 13.69 5.93
C MET A 101 -0.40 15.10 6.51
N THR A 102 -0.64 15.16 7.81
CA THR A 102 -0.59 16.41 8.59
C THR A 102 0.85 16.78 8.92
N ASP A 103 1.13 18.08 8.99
CA ASP A 103 2.45 18.64 9.34
C ASP A 103 2.84 18.37 10.80
#